data_AF-A0A1B6LTX4-F1
#
_entry.id   AF-A0A1B6LTX4-F1
#
_cell.length_a   1.000
_cell.length_b   1.000
_cell.length_c   1.000
_cell.angle_alpha   90.00
_cell.angle_beta   90.00
_cell.angle_gamma   90.00
#
_symmetry.space_group_name_H-M   'P 1'
#
loop_
_entity.id
_entity.type
_entity.pdbx_description
1 polymer ?
#
loop_
_entity_poly.entity_id
_entity_poly.type
_entity_poly.pdbx_seq_one_letter_code
_entity_poly.pdbx_strand_id
1 'polypeptide(L)'
;GSKTAKAERVGAGIARLMINVNGVLPSKQCLLSSTVNTIVLYGAPVWISALKMKKVRKQLDMVQRTVALRVVSCYRTVSKEASFVIEGVPPLELLARERVAIHESRDVNKV
;
A
#
# COMPACT_ATOMS: atom_id res chain seq x y z
N GLY A 1 11.15 -9.10 4.21
CA GLY A 1 12.18 -8.90 3.18
C GLY A 1 11.65 -9.09 1.76
N SER A 2 11.22 -10.29 1.38
CA SER A 2 10.95 -10.64 -0.03
C SER A 2 9.66 -10.05 -0.65
N LYS A 3 8.53 -10.05 0.08
CA LYS A 3 7.21 -9.65 -0.47
C LYS A 3 7.09 -8.14 -0.70
N THR A 4 7.62 -7.34 0.21
CA THR A 4 7.70 -5.88 0.07
C THR A 4 8.55 -5.48 -1.13
N ALA A 5 9.68 -6.16 -1.34
CA ALA A 5 10.53 -5.93 -2.51
C ALA A 5 9.85 -6.30 -3.83
N LYS A 6 8.99 -7.33 -3.85
CA LYS A 6 8.18 -7.67 -5.04
C LYS A 6 7.16 -6.58 -5.35
N ALA A 7 6.42 -6.13 -4.33
CA ALA A 7 5.45 -5.04 -4.46
C ALA A 7 6.13 -3.75 -4.95
N GLU A 8 7.31 -3.45 -4.43
CA GLU A 8 8.11 -2.30 -4.84
C GLU A 8 8.59 -2.40 -6.29
N ARG A 9 9.08 -3.57 -6.75
CA ARG A 9 9.47 -3.77 -8.15
C ARG A 9 8.32 -3.63 -9.11
N VAL A 10 7.17 -4.24 -8.79
CA VAL A 10 5.94 -4.13 -9.59
C VAL A 10 5.48 -2.67 -9.61
N GLY A 11 5.44 -2.02 -8.44
CA GLY A 11 5.11 -0.61 -8.30
C GLY A 11 6.05 0.30 -9.09
N ALA A 12 7.35 0.02 -9.09
CA ALA A 12 8.36 0.78 -9.84
C ALA A 12 8.25 0.57 -11.36
N GLY A 13 7.97 -0.66 -11.81
CA GLY A 13 7.76 -0.96 -13.22
C GLY A 13 6.54 -0.23 -13.80
N ILE A 14 5.42 -0.27 -13.08
CA ILE A 14 4.19 0.40 -13.51
C ILE A 14 4.32 1.93 -13.38
N ALA A 15 4.98 2.42 -12.33
CA ALA A 15 5.28 3.85 -12.21
C ALA A 15 6.15 4.40 -13.36
N ARG A 16 7.04 3.59 -13.94
CA ARG A 16 7.79 3.99 -15.14
C ARG A 16 6.92 4.06 -16.40
N LEU A 17 5.86 3.25 -16.47
CA LEU A 17 4.84 3.39 -17.53
C LEU A 17 3.97 4.65 -17.32
N MET A 18 4.02 5.22 -16.12
CA MET A 18 3.31 6.42 -15.69
C MET A 18 4.30 7.56 -15.44
N ILE A 19 5.11 7.91 -16.44
CA ILE A 19 5.87 9.17 -16.40
C ILE A 19 4.87 10.30 -16.10
N ASN A 20 5.22 11.24 -15.22
CA ASN A 20 4.40 12.39 -14.75
C ASN A 20 3.95 13.35 -15.88
N VAL A 21 4.01 12.93 -17.13
CA VAL A 21 3.75 13.68 -18.35
C VAL A 21 2.43 13.15 -18.92
N ASN A 22 1.44 14.05 -18.97
CA ASN A 22 0.15 13.91 -19.66
C ASN A 22 -0.99 13.15 -18.95
N GLY A 23 -1.37 13.60 -17.74
CA GLY A 23 -2.73 13.44 -17.20
C GLY A 23 -3.30 12.03 -17.28
N VAL A 24 -2.78 11.11 -16.46
CA VAL A 24 -3.22 9.71 -16.49
C VAL A 24 -4.53 9.54 -15.71
N LEU A 25 -5.52 8.87 -16.32
CA LEU A 25 -6.84 8.59 -15.74
C LEU A 25 -6.77 7.99 -14.32
N PRO A 26 -7.62 8.47 -13.38
CA PRO A 26 -7.73 7.93 -12.01
C PRO A 26 -7.86 6.40 -11.95
N SER A 27 -8.59 5.78 -12.88
CA SER A 27 -8.83 4.34 -12.90
C SER A 27 -7.56 3.49 -13.05
N LYS A 28 -6.57 3.96 -13.83
CA LYS A 28 -5.28 3.24 -14.00
C LYS A 28 -4.42 3.35 -12.74
N GLN A 29 -4.51 4.48 -12.06
CA GLN A 29 -3.81 4.76 -10.80
C GLN A 29 -4.40 3.95 -9.64
N CYS A 30 -5.73 3.88 -9.54
CA CYS A 30 -6.42 3.05 -8.54
C CYS A 30 -6.11 1.55 -8.71
N LEU A 31 -6.03 1.05 -9.95
CA LEU A 31 -5.68 -0.35 -10.19
C LEU A 31 -4.27 -0.67 -9.68
N LEU A 32 -3.30 0.23 -9.87
CA LEU A 32 -1.94 0.08 -9.37
C LEU A 32 -1.90 0.03 -7.84
N SER A 33 -2.52 1.02 -7.19
CA SER A 33 -2.59 1.04 -5.72
C SER A 33 -3.25 -0.23 -5.19
N SER A 34 -4.37 -0.63 -5.78
CA SER A 34 -5.08 -1.86 -5.42
C SER A 34 -4.25 -3.13 -5.60
N THR A 35 -3.50 -3.28 -6.69
CA THR A 35 -2.63 -4.46 -6.91
C THR A 35 -1.46 -4.49 -5.94
N VAL A 36 -0.80 -3.35 -5.72
CA VAL A 36 0.31 -3.24 -4.76
C VAL A 36 -0.19 -3.55 -3.35
N ASN A 37 -1.31 -2.96 -2.93
CA ASN A 37 -1.92 -3.21 -1.64
C ASN A 37 -2.31 -4.68 -1.49
N THR A 38 -2.92 -5.29 -2.50
CA THR A 38 -3.28 -6.72 -2.48
C THR A 38 -2.06 -7.63 -2.31
N ILE A 39 -0.96 -7.36 -3.03
CA ILE A 39 0.28 -8.16 -2.92
C ILE A 39 0.90 -8.05 -1.52
N VAL A 40 0.90 -6.86 -0.93
CA VAL A 40 1.43 -6.63 0.42
C VAL A 40 0.53 -7.28 1.48
N LEU A 41 -0.78 -7.10 1.35
CA LEU A 41 -1.80 -7.55 2.31
C LEU A 41 -2.06 -9.05 2.26
N TYR A 42 -1.76 -9.74 1.16
CA TYR A 42 -1.89 -11.20 1.07
C TYR A 42 -1.11 -11.93 2.18
N GLY A 43 0.04 -11.38 2.58
CA GLY A 43 0.85 -11.93 3.66
C GLY A 43 0.54 -11.37 5.05
N ALA A 44 -0.47 -10.51 5.21
CA ALA A 44 -0.65 -9.68 6.41
C ALA A 44 -0.61 -10.48 7.72
N PRO A 45 -1.32 -11.60 7.89
CA PRO A 45 -1.27 -12.39 9.13
C PRO A 45 0.14 -12.84 9.55
N VAL A 46 1.01 -13.09 8.58
CA VAL A 46 2.38 -13.58 8.85
C VAL A 46 3.30 -12.46 9.34
N TRP A 47 3.14 -11.25 8.83
CA TRP A 47 4.06 -10.14 9.12
C TRP A 47 3.47 -9.04 10.01
N ILE A 48 2.18 -9.08 10.35
CA ILE A 48 1.52 -8.07 11.19
C ILE A 48 2.22 -7.89 12.55
N SER A 49 2.79 -8.96 13.10
CA SER A 49 3.56 -8.95 14.34
C SER A 49 4.79 -8.03 14.27
N ALA A 50 5.39 -7.87 13.09
CA ALA A 50 6.52 -6.97 12.84
C ALA A 50 6.13 -5.49 12.95
N LEU A 51 4.84 -5.14 12.79
CA LEU A 51 4.35 -3.77 12.98
C LEU A 51 4.46 -3.31 14.44
N LYS A 52 4.69 -4.19 15.42
CA LYS A 52 5.01 -3.76 16.80
C LYS A 52 6.20 -2.79 16.82
N MET A 53 7.17 -2.98 15.91
CA MET A 53 8.33 -2.10 15.77
C MET A 53 7.99 -0.80 15.01
N LYS A 54 8.23 0.36 15.64
CA LYS A 54 8.03 1.68 15.01
C LYS A 54 8.80 1.85 13.69
N LYS A 55 9.99 1.25 13.58
CA LYS A 55 10.83 1.29 12.37
C LYS A 55 10.14 0.63 11.17
N VAL A 56 9.49 -0.51 11.38
CA VAL A 56 8.78 -1.25 10.32
C VAL A 56 7.55 -0.46 9.85
N ARG A 57 6.80 0.14 10.78
CA ARG A 57 5.69 1.05 10.45
C ARG A 57 6.14 2.21 9.57
N LYS A 58 7.22 2.91 9.97
CA LYS A 58 7.78 4.01 9.18
C LYS A 58 8.25 3.59 7.79
N GLN A 59 8.84 2.40 7.65
CA GLN A 59 9.26 1.88 6.35
C GLN A 59 8.06 1.57 5.45
N LEU A 60 7.02 0.93 6.01
CA LEU A 60 5.79 0.61 5.27
C LEU A 60 5.09 1.89 4.78
N ASP A 61 5.02 2.88 5.67
CA ASP A 61 4.48 4.21 5.41
C ASP A 61 5.21 4.95 4.29
N MET A 62 6.55 4.85 4.26
CA MET A 62 7.38 5.48 3.23
C MET A 62 7.17 4.82 1.86
N VAL A 63 7.04 3.50 1.82
CA VAL A 63 6.73 2.75 0.59
C VAL A 63 5.36 3.15 0.06
N GLN A 64 4.34 3.13 0.92
CA GLN A 64 2.98 3.51 0.52
C GLN A 64 2.91 4.96 0.03
N ARG A 65 3.54 5.89 0.76
CA ARG A 65 3.62 7.31 0.34
C ARG A 65 4.26 7.47 -1.03
N THR A 66 5.31 6.71 -1.33
CA THR A 66 5.98 6.79 -2.64
C THR A 66 5.06 6.36 -3.77
N VAL A 67 4.19 5.36 -3.53
CA VAL A 67 3.17 4.93 -4.47
C VAL A 67 2.06 5.98 -4.58
N ALA A 68 1.56 6.47 -3.43
CA ALA A 68 0.48 7.44 -3.32
C ALA A 68 0.79 8.80 -3.96
N LEU A 69 2.07 9.21 -4.01
CA LEU A 69 2.50 10.42 -4.72
C LEU A 69 2.57 10.23 -6.24
N ARG A 70 2.70 8.99 -6.74
CA ARG A 70 2.81 8.65 -8.17
C ARG A 70 1.45 8.39 -8.81
N VAL A 71 0.64 7.56 -8.17
CA VAL A 71 -0.83 7.69 -8.15
C VAL A 71 -1.13 9.14 -7.72
N VAL A 72 -2.24 9.81 -7.94
CA VAL A 72 -2.45 11.24 -7.57
C VAL A 72 -1.52 12.29 -8.23
N SER A 73 -0.27 11.97 -8.60
CA SER A 73 0.71 12.92 -9.17
C SER A 73 0.98 14.14 -8.27
N CYS A 74 0.93 13.96 -6.95
CA CYS A 74 1.18 15.01 -5.96
C CYS A 74 2.65 15.43 -5.85
N TYR A 75 2.88 16.69 -5.45
CA TYR A 75 4.22 17.20 -5.16
C TYR A 75 4.85 16.49 -3.95
N ARG A 76 6.18 16.39 -3.94
CA ARG A 76 6.93 15.72 -2.86
C ARG A 76 6.75 16.35 -1.47
N THR A 77 6.35 17.62 -1.40
CA THR A 77 6.13 18.39 -0.16
C THR A 77 4.79 18.11 0.52
N VAL A 78 3.83 17.50 -0.18
CA VAL A 78 2.51 17.16 0.37
C VAL A 78 2.68 16.19 1.54
N SER A 79 1.95 16.37 2.66
CA SER A 79 2.05 15.46 3.81
C SER A 79 1.58 14.04 3.46
N LYS A 80 1.97 13.04 4.26
CA LYS A 80 1.70 11.63 3.94
C LYS A 80 0.20 11.36 4.05
N GLU A 81 -0.37 11.90 5.11
CA GLU A 81 -1.78 11.83 5.46
C GLU A 81 -2.61 12.48 4.36
N ALA A 82 -2.22 13.67 3.87
CA ALA A 82 -2.91 14.33 2.77
C ALA A 82 -2.83 13.51 1.47
N SER A 83 -1.68 12.92 1.14
CA SER A 83 -1.56 12.08 -0.06
C SER A 83 -2.50 10.89 -0.03
N PHE A 84 -2.68 10.26 1.13
CA PHE A 84 -3.59 9.12 1.30
C PHE A 84 -5.06 9.52 1.22
N VAL A 85 -5.41 10.68 1.75
CA VAL A 85 -6.77 11.23 1.65
C VAL A 85 -7.12 11.52 0.18
N ILE A 86 -6.20 12.12 -0.58
CA ILE A 86 -6.44 12.40 -2.00
C ILE A 86 -6.45 11.09 -2.82
N GLU A 87 -5.63 10.10 -2.45
CA GLU A 87 -5.67 8.76 -3.05
C GLU A 87 -6.98 8.01 -2.74
N GLY A 88 -7.65 8.34 -1.63
CA GLY A 88 -8.80 7.60 -1.12
C GLY A 88 -8.44 6.24 -0.53
N VAL A 89 -7.18 6.04 -0.12
CA VAL A 89 -6.67 4.75 0.36
C VAL A 89 -6.21 4.86 1.81
N PRO A 90 -6.74 4.02 2.73
CA PRO A 90 -6.28 4.01 4.12
C PRO A 90 -4.81 3.58 4.26
N PRO A 91 -4.11 4.00 5.34
CA PRO A 91 -2.79 3.46 5.67
C PRO A 91 -2.75 1.92 5.66
N LEU A 92 -1.71 1.34 5.06
CA LEU A 92 -1.51 -0.11 4.90
C LEU A 92 -1.53 -0.86 6.24
N GLU A 93 -1.09 -0.21 7.33
CA GLU A 93 -1.17 -0.75 8.68
C GLU A 93 -2.62 -1.01 9.11
N LEU A 94 -3.56 -0.11 8.78
CA LEU A 94 -4.98 -0.28 9.10
C LEU A 94 -5.59 -1.39 8.25
N LEU A 95 -5.31 -1.39 6.95
CA LEU A 95 -5.76 -2.44 6.03
C LEU A 95 -5.21 -3.82 6.43
N ALA A 96 -3.97 -3.89 6.93
CA ALA A 96 -3.38 -5.13 7.39
C ALA A 96 -4.07 -5.65 8.65
N ARG A 97 -4.40 -4.77 9.62
CA ARG A 97 -5.17 -5.16 10.81
C ARG A 97 -6.55 -5.69 10.45
N GLU A 98 -7.25 -5.00 9.57
CA GLU A 98 -8.55 -5.45 9.06
C GLU A 98 -8.44 -6.84 8.44
N ARG A 99 -7.43 -7.07 7.59
CA ARG A 99 -7.23 -8.36 6.92
C ARG A 99 -6.95 -9.50 7.89
N VAL A 100 -6.23 -9.21 8.97
CA VAL A 100 -5.95 -10.16 10.05
C VAL A 100 -7.23 -10.48 10.83
N ALA A 101 -8.01 -9.47 11.22
CA ALA A 101 -9.28 -9.68 11.90
C ALA A 101 -10.24 -10.54 11.07
N ILE A 102 -10.31 -10.31 9.76
CA ILE A 102 -11.10 -11.14 8.83
C ILE A 102 -10.56 -12.57 8.78
N HIS A 103 -9.24 -12.75 8.71
CA HIS A 103 -8.62 -14.08 8.71
C HIS A 103 -8.94 -14.87 9.99
N GLU A 104 -8.77 -14.24 11.15
CA GLU A 104 -9.07 -14.83 12.45
C GLU A 104 -10.56 -15.19 12.57
N SER A 105 -11.46 -14.31 12.15
CA SER A 105 -12.92 -14.59 12.16
C SER A 105 -13.35 -15.77 11.26
N ARG A 106 -12.58 -16.05 10.20
CA ARG A 106 -12.82 -17.20 9.32
C ARG A 106 -12.33 -18.51 9.91
N ASP A 107 -11.25 -18.46 10.69
CA ASP A 107 -10.74 -19.64 11.37
C ASP A 107 -11.66 -20.04 12.54
N VAL A 108 -12.25 -19.06 13.24
CA VAL A 108 -13.25 -19.30 14.29
C VAL A 108 -14.54 -19.93 13.75
N ASN A 109 -15.01 -19.55 12.55
CA ASN A 109 -16.21 -20.11 11.91
C ASN A 109 -15.99 -21.48 11.24
N LYS A 110 -14.75 -22.01 11.23
CA LYS A 110 -14.42 -23.33 10.68
C LYS A 110 -14.40 -24.44 11.73
N VAL A 111 -14.50 -24.09 13.01
CA VAL A 111 -14.60 -24.99 14.17
C VAL A 111 -16.08 -25.20 14.49
#